data_AF-A0A2G2V565-F1
#
_entry.id   AF-A0A2G2V565-F1
#
_cell.length_a   1.000
_cell.length_b   1.000
_cell.length_c   1.000
_cell.angle_alpha   90.00
_cell.angle_beta   90.00
_cell.angle_gamma   90.00
#
_symmetry.space_group_name_H-M   'P 1'
#
loop_
_entity.id
_entity.type
_entity.pdbx_description
1 polymer ?
#
loop_
_entity_poly.entity_id
_entity_poly.type
_entity_poly.pdbx_seq_one_letter_code
_entity_poly.pdbx_strand_id
1 'polypeptide(L)'
;MGHSAWPSFLQVPHRDFFKYELVKIEKANFRCTGYSEFFMTVKVRNVTLGTVVETFHMHVGSDNGDLHKEVFSCLPKGGALSSGSVWKRKRNRLERESERELY
;
A
#
# COMPACT_ATOMS: atom_id res chain seq x y z
N MET A 1 39.50 13.26 -29.78
CA MET A 1 38.07 13.38 -30.14
C MET A 1 37.49 11.98 -30.00
N GLY A 2 36.73 11.57 -28.98
CA GLY A 2 35.91 12.30 -28.03
C GLY A 2 34.55 11.58 -27.96
N HIS A 3 34.51 10.37 -27.40
CA HIS A 3 33.25 9.70 -27.07
C HIS A 3 33.36 9.12 -25.65
N SER A 4 33.12 9.98 -24.66
CA SER A 4 32.81 9.55 -23.30
C SER A 4 31.39 8.98 -23.31
N ALA A 5 31.30 7.65 -23.32
CA ALA A 5 30.07 6.96 -22.99
C ALA A 5 29.79 7.21 -21.49
N TRP A 6 28.80 8.05 -21.21
CA TRP A 6 28.25 8.17 -19.86
C TRP A 6 27.61 6.82 -19.50
N PRO A 7 27.94 6.21 -18.35
CA PRO A 7 27.28 4.98 -17.95
C PRO A 7 25.81 5.31 -17.69
N SER A 8 24.92 4.51 -18.27
CA SER A 8 23.48 4.54 -18.09
C SER A 8 23.19 4.62 -16.59
N PHE A 9 22.81 5.80 -16.11
CA PHE A 9 22.31 5.95 -14.76
C PHE A 9 21.16 4.97 -14.59
N LEU A 10 21.32 4.01 -13.67
CA LEU A 10 20.18 3.33 -13.09
C LEU A 10 19.26 4.44 -12.59
N GLN A 11 18.17 4.66 -13.33
CA GLN A 11 17.13 5.58 -12.94
C GLN A 11 16.51 4.97 -11.68
N VAL A 12 16.98 5.45 -10.52
CA VAL A 12 16.34 5.19 -9.24
C VAL A 12 14.87 5.58 -9.46
N PRO A 13 13.90 4.65 -9.32
CA PRO A 13 12.52 4.99 -9.61
C PRO A 13 12.14 6.14 -8.70
N HIS A 14 11.87 7.29 -9.32
CA HIS A 14 11.24 8.40 -8.66
C HIS A 14 10.00 7.82 -7.96
N ARG A 15 9.92 8.00 -6.65
CA ARG A 15 8.82 7.44 -5.86
C ARG A 15 7.57 8.22 -6.26
N ASP A 16 6.91 7.78 -7.30
CA ASP A 16 5.73 8.45 -7.83
C ASP A 16 4.61 8.32 -6.80
N PHE A 17 4.13 9.47 -6.32
CA PHE A 17 2.98 9.53 -5.43
C PHE A 17 1.72 9.48 -6.27
N PHE A 18 1.05 8.33 -6.25
CA PHE A 18 -0.23 8.15 -6.92
C PHE A 18 -1.38 8.56 -6.00
N LYS A 19 -2.29 9.39 -6.54
CA LYS A 19 -3.55 9.77 -5.91
C LYS A 19 -4.65 8.88 -6.47
N TYR A 20 -5.41 8.27 -5.58
CA TYR A 20 -6.54 7.42 -5.93
C TYR A 20 -7.84 8.00 -5.41
N GLU A 21 -8.90 7.83 -6.18
CA GLU A 21 -10.28 8.11 -5.79
C GLU A 21 -11.04 6.79 -5.62
N LEU A 22 -11.77 6.63 -4.52
CA LEU A 22 -12.60 5.45 -4.29
C LEU A 22 -13.84 5.53 -5.19
N VAL A 23 -14.05 4.51 -6.02
CA VAL A 23 -15.24 4.39 -6.87
C VAL A 23 -16.32 3.59 -6.15
N LYS A 24 -15.98 2.39 -5.65
CA LYS A 24 -16.91 1.55 -4.88
C LYS A 24 -16.18 0.50 -4.03
N ILE A 25 -16.88 -0.03 -3.04
CA ILE A 25 -16.47 -1.22 -2.30
C ILE A 25 -17.23 -2.41 -2.89
N GLU A 26 -16.52 -3.41 -3.42
CA GLU A 26 -17.14 -4.62 -4.01
C GLU A 26 -17.47 -5.67 -2.96
N LYS A 27 -16.60 -5.83 -1.97
CA LYS A 27 -16.77 -6.78 -0.87
C LYS A 27 -16.10 -6.21 0.37
N ALA A 28 -16.73 -6.32 1.52
CA ALA A 28 -16.11 -6.04 2.81
C ALA A 28 -16.48 -7.17 3.77
N ASN A 29 -15.48 -7.80 4.37
CA ASN A 29 -15.69 -8.76 5.45
C ASN A 29 -15.18 -8.12 6.73
N PHE A 30 -15.96 -8.26 7.80
CA PHE A 30 -15.60 -7.76 9.11
C PHE A 30 -15.22 -8.93 10.02
N ARG A 31 -14.19 -8.72 10.84
CA ARG A 31 -13.77 -9.65 11.88
C ARG A 31 -13.51 -8.87 13.16
N CYS A 32 -14.18 -9.26 14.25
CA CYS A 32 -13.97 -8.70 15.58
C CYS A 32 -13.34 -9.76 16.49
N THR A 33 -12.02 -9.70 16.68
CA THR A 33 -11.28 -10.62 17.57
C THR A 33 -10.30 -9.81 18.41
N GLY A 34 -10.79 -9.13 19.45
CA GLY A 34 -10.02 -8.17 20.26
C GLY A 34 -9.66 -6.85 19.53
N TYR A 35 -9.67 -6.90 18.20
CA TYR A 35 -9.48 -5.82 17.25
C TYR A 35 -10.62 -5.85 16.22
N SER A 36 -10.98 -4.69 15.70
CA SER A 36 -11.94 -4.52 14.60
C SER A 36 -11.20 -4.51 13.26
N GLU A 37 -11.28 -5.60 12.51
CA GLU A 37 -10.59 -5.77 11.22
C GLU A 37 -11.57 -5.80 10.04
N PHE A 38 -11.17 -5.17 8.92
CA PHE A 38 -11.90 -5.22 7.66
C PHE A 38 -11.01 -5.73 6.53
N PHE A 39 -11.53 -6.71 5.79
CA PHE A 39 -10.93 -7.24 4.57
C PHE A 39 -11.79 -6.80 3.39
N MET A 40 -11.33 -5.77 2.68
CA MET A 40 -12.10 -5.08 1.65
C MET A 40 -11.53 -5.36 0.25
N THR A 41 -12.41 -5.57 -0.71
CA THR A 41 -12.10 -5.42 -2.15
C THR A 41 -12.70 -4.10 -2.60
N VAL A 42 -11.87 -3.15 -2.99
CA VAL A 42 -12.28 -1.82 -3.43
C VAL A 42 -11.93 -1.60 -4.88
N LYS A 43 -12.73 -0.79 -5.56
CA LYS A 43 -12.43 -0.26 -6.88
C LYS A 43 -12.05 1.19 -6.76
N VAL A 44 -10.91 1.56 -7.32
CA VAL A 44 -10.32 2.89 -7.25
C VAL A 44 -9.96 3.39 -8.63
N ARG A 45 -9.98 4.69 -8.83
CA ARG A 45 -9.48 5.35 -10.04
C ARG A 45 -8.16 6.04 -9.70
N ASN A 46 -7.10 5.77 -10.45
CA ASN A 46 -5.86 6.51 -10.31
C ASN A 46 -6.04 7.90 -10.98
N VAL A 47 -6.17 8.92 -10.13
CA VAL A 47 -6.38 10.31 -10.59
C VAL A 47 -5.09 10.90 -11.14
N THR A 48 -3.92 10.47 -10.62
CA THR A 48 -2.62 10.93 -11.11
C THR A 48 -2.37 10.52 -12.55
N LEU A 49 -2.72 9.28 -12.91
CA LEU A 49 -2.50 8.75 -14.26
C LEU A 49 -3.74 8.87 -15.18
N GLY A 50 -4.89 9.27 -14.63
CA GLY A 50 -6.15 9.30 -15.38
C GLY A 50 -6.59 7.93 -15.93
N THR A 51 -6.13 6.84 -15.32
CA THR A 51 -6.34 5.47 -15.83
C THR A 51 -7.75 4.96 -15.56
N VAL A 52 -8.01 3.76 -16.10
CA VAL A 52 -9.22 2.97 -15.81
C VAL A 52 -9.31 2.58 -14.32
N VAL A 53 -10.48 2.08 -13.93
CA VAL A 53 -10.75 1.63 -12.56
C VAL A 53 -9.94 0.38 -12.25
N GLU A 54 -9.07 0.47 -11.25
CA GLU A 54 -8.27 -0.61 -10.69
C GLU A 54 -8.99 -1.25 -9.49
N THR A 55 -8.65 -2.49 -9.16
CA THR A 55 -9.23 -3.20 -8.00
C THR A 55 -8.14 -3.50 -6.99
N PHE A 56 -8.37 -3.20 -5.72
CA PHE A 56 -7.45 -3.42 -4.62
C PHE A 56 -8.08 -4.30 -3.54
N HIS A 57 -7.24 -5.13 -2.92
CA HIS A 57 -7.50 -5.83 -1.68
C HIS A 57 -6.83 -5.08 -0.54
N MET A 58 -7.64 -4.64 0.42
CA MET A 58 -7.21 -3.90 1.59
C MET A 58 -7.49 -4.71 2.85
N HIS A 59 -6.52 -4.77 3.74
CA HIS A 59 -6.69 -5.21 5.13
C HIS A 59 -6.43 -4.02 6.02
N VAL A 60 -7.47 -3.59 6.73
CA VAL A 60 -7.41 -2.46 7.65
C VAL A 60 -7.90 -2.91 9.01
N GLY A 61 -7.40 -2.29 10.06
CA GLY A 61 -7.84 -2.58 11.42
C GLY A 61 -7.88 -1.36 12.30
N SER A 62 -8.56 -1.53 13.43
CA SER A 62 -8.60 -0.60 14.55
C SER A 62 -8.54 -1.44 15.82
N ASP A 63 -7.79 -0.97 16.81
CA ASP A 63 -7.95 -1.44 18.17
C ASP A 63 -9.32 -1.02 18.72
N ASN A 64 -9.87 -1.87 19.59
CA ASN A 64 -11.17 -1.60 20.19
C ASN A 64 -10.98 -0.61 21.34
N GLY A 65 -11.18 0.68 21.05
CA GLY A 65 -11.13 1.74 22.06
C GLY A 65 -10.41 3.00 21.59
N ASP A 66 -9.60 2.91 20.52
CA ASP A 66 -8.91 4.06 19.94
C ASP A 66 -9.52 4.43 18.58
N LEU A 67 -9.42 5.71 18.21
CA LEU A 67 -9.85 6.22 16.90
C LEU A 67 -8.81 5.91 15.79
N HIS A 68 -7.74 5.19 16.15
CA HIS A 68 -6.62 4.89 15.27
C HIS A 68 -6.93 3.73 14.33
N LYS A 69 -7.14 4.09 13.05
CA LYS A 69 -7.30 3.15 11.95
C LYS A 69 -5.96 2.95 11.25
N GLU A 70 -5.56 1.69 11.05
CA GLU A 70 -4.33 1.31 10.36
C GLU A 70 -4.63 0.50 9.10
N VAL A 71 -3.79 0.67 8.08
CA VAL A 71 -3.81 -0.15 6.87
C VAL A 71 -2.66 -1.15 6.96
N PHE A 72 -2.98 -2.42 7.22
CA PHE A 72 -1.99 -3.49 7.32
C PHE A 72 -1.52 -3.96 5.95
N SER A 73 -2.41 -3.99 4.96
CA SER A 73 -2.05 -4.28 3.57
C SER A 73 -2.97 -3.59 2.56
N CYS A 74 -2.42 -3.28 1.39
CA CYS A 74 -3.13 -2.74 0.24
C CYS A 74 -2.45 -3.25 -1.03
N LEU A 75 -3.10 -4.18 -1.72
CA LEU A 75 -2.53 -4.89 -2.87
C LEU A 75 -3.48 -4.84 -4.06
N PRO A 76 -3.00 -4.64 -5.30
CA PRO A 76 -3.85 -4.75 -6.49
C PRO A 76 -4.36 -6.20 -6.66
N LYS A 77 -5.58 -6.34 -7.15
CA LYS A 77 -6.19 -7.64 -7.45
C LYS A 77 -5.76 -8.08 -8.85
N GLY A 78 -4.72 -8.91 -8.90
CA GLY A 78 -4.06 -9.34 -10.14
C GLY A 78 -2.87 -8.44 -10.44
N GLY A 79 -1.67 -9.02 -10.52
CA GLY A 79 -0.37 -8.35 -10.46
C GLY A 79 0.01 -7.45 -11.63
N ALA A 80 -0.93 -6.72 -12.22
CA ALA A 80 -0.66 -5.66 -13.18
C ALA A 80 -0.32 -4.35 -12.46
N LEU A 81 0.71 -4.38 -11.62
CA LEU A 81 1.48 -3.17 -11.31
C LEU A 81 2.73 -3.26 -12.18
N SER A 82 2.89 -2.34 -13.12
CA SER A 82 4.18 -2.07 -13.78
C SER A 82 5.28 -2.07 -12.72
N SER A 83 6.38 -2.78 -12.97
CA SER A 83 7.34 -3.34 -12.01
C SER A 83 8.06 -2.40 -11.00
N GLY A 84 7.60 -1.16 -10.80
CA GLY A 84 8.24 -0.15 -9.95
C GLY A 84 7.57 0.17 -8.62
N SER A 85 6.32 -0.23 -8.38
CA SER A 85 5.59 0.20 -7.16
C SER A 85 5.83 -0.73 -5.96
N VAL A 86 6.98 -0.53 -5.31
CA VAL A 86 7.30 -1.13 -4.00
C VAL A 86 6.53 -0.37 -2.91
N TRP A 87 5.34 -0.86 -2.57
CA TRP A 87 4.62 -0.40 -1.38
C TRP A 87 5.29 -0.98 -0.15
N LYS A 88 6.12 -0.18 0.53
CA LYS A 88 6.74 -0.61 1.79
C LYS A 88 5.67 -0.68 2.88
N ARG A 89 5.46 -1.90 3.39
CA ARG A 89 4.89 -2.19 4.71
C ARG A 89 5.48 -1.21 5.72
N LYS A 90 4.65 -0.32 6.28
CA LYS A 90 5.05 0.50 7.43
C LYS A 90 5.12 -0.47 8.61
N ARG A 91 6.30 -0.69 9.19
CA ARG A 91 6.46 -1.56 10.37
C ARG A 91 5.69 -0.95 11.55
N ASN A 92 4.98 -1.80 12.27
CA ASN A 92 4.09 -1.40 13.36
C ASN A 92 4.91 -0.94 14.57
N ARG A 93 4.32 -0.11 15.44
CA ARG A 93 4.95 0.33 16.71
C ARG A 93 5.27 -0.86 17.63
N LEU A 94 4.43 -1.89 17.65
CA LEU A 94 4.64 -3.12 18.42
C LEU A 94 5.85 -3.94 17.94
N GLU A 95 6.15 -3.99 16.63
CA GLU A 95 7.39 -4.62 16.14
C GLU A 95 8.64 -3.84 16.55
N ARG A 96 8.54 -2.51 16.71
CA ARG A 96 9.62 -1.68 17.24
C ARG A 96 9.83 -1.83 18.74
N GLU A 97 8.80 -2.24 19.47
CA GLU A 97 8.86 -2.47 20.91
C GLU A 97 9.34 -3.91 21.20
N SER A 98 8.95 -4.92 20.41
CA SER A 98 9.46 -6.30 20.59
C SER A 98 10.95 -6.46 20.24
N GLU A 99 11.51 -5.64 19.34
CA GLU A 99 12.96 -5.62 19.07
C GLU A 99 13.76 -4.90 20.17
N ARG A 100 13.13 -4.03 20.98
CA ARG A 100 13.78 -3.35 22.11
C ARG A 100 13.86 -4.21 23.36
N GLU A 101 13.05 -5.26 23.48
CA GLU A 101 13.10 -6.19 24.61
C GLU A 101 14.07 -7.38 24.38
N LEU A 102 14.77 -7.40 23.25
CA LEU A 102 15.76 -8.44 22.91
C LEU A 102 17.22 -8.00 23.11
N TYR A 103 17.46 -6.86 23.77
CA TYR A 103 18.79 -6.37 24.19
C TYR A 103 18.80 -5.91 25.65
#